data_AF-A0A0A9XE35-F1
#
_entry.id   AF-A0A0A9XE35-F1
#
_cell.length_a   1.000
_cell.length_b   1.000
_cell.length_c   1.000
_cell.angle_alpha   90.00
_cell.angle_beta   90.00
_cell.angle_gamma   90.00
#
_symmetry.space_group_name_H-M   'P 1'
#
loop_
_entity.id
_entity.type
_entity.pdbx_description
1 polymer ?
#
loop_
_entity_poly.entity_id
_entity_poly.type
_entity_poly.pdbx_seq_one_letter_code
_entity_poly.pdbx_strand_id
1 'polypeptide(L)'
;TVTVGNTDTPEKFGQQNSKEMAAVVEEVGKSVEKIVDDAVNGEIDDVEVEDGASEASKKKKTKKKKKKAGAGEASADVPGDAENDIAGDVGKLKVADGAEGEGGGEEETKKKRKRNRGKKGAGGGKGQTDPPTIPICDLFPDGNFPVGLEMPYPVDDRSAKDRFSNEEKRALDRLHNDIYNEARQAAEAHRQTRQHIQKWVRPGITMIELCEELEKTSRALIKENGLKAGLAFPTGCSRNHCAAHYTPNAGDPTVLLFDDVTKIDFGTHINGRIIDCAWTLSFNPKYDKLIEAVREATNTGIKAAGIDVQLCEIGAEIQEVMESYEVEIDGKTYPVKSIRNLNGHSIAPYRIHAGKTVPIVKGGEATVMEENEFYAIETFGSTGRGVVHDDMEVSHYMKNFDAGFVPLRIQSSKSLLNTINQNFGTLAFCKRWLDRLGQTRYQMALKDLCDKGVVEAYPPLCDIKGCYTAQFEHTIVLRPTCKEVISKGDDY
;
A
#
# COMPACT_ATOMS: atom_id res chain seq x y z
N THR A 1 71.21 -16.03 -2.29
CA THR A 1 72.03 -16.04 -1.05
C THR A 1 71.47 -14.98 -0.12
N VAL A 2 71.54 -15.19 1.21
CA VAL A 2 71.09 -14.26 2.28
C VAL A 2 69.56 -14.17 2.49
N THR A 3 69.17 -14.30 3.77
CA THR A 3 67.86 -14.02 4.41
C THR A 3 68.06 -12.84 5.40
N VAL A 4 67.10 -12.20 6.06
CA VAL A 4 65.73 -12.49 6.56
C VAL A 4 64.91 -11.19 6.31
N GLY A 5 63.57 -11.08 6.21
CA GLY A 5 62.44 -11.76 6.84
C GLY A 5 61.99 -10.99 8.10
N ASN A 6 60.74 -10.48 8.14
CA ASN A 6 60.06 -10.02 9.35
C ASN A 6 58.53 -10.00 9.15
N THR A 7 57.76 -10.00 10.24
CA THR A 7 56.28 -10.04 10.25
C THR A 7 55.72 -8.90 11.09
N ASP A 8 54.61 -8.29 10.66
CA ASP A 8 53.82 -7.37 11.47
C ASP A 8 52.31 -7.62 11.28
N THR A 9 51.52 -7.33 12.32
CA THR A 9 50.08 -7.64 12.41
C THR A 9 49.20 -6.38 12.38
N PRO A 10 47.96 -6.47 11.88
CA PRO A 10 46.98 -5.39 11.95
C PRO A 10 46.03 -5.57 13.15
N GLU A 11 46.34 -4.95 14.30
CA GLU A 11 45.38 -4.67 15.36
C GLU A 11 45.26 -3.17 15.63
N LYS A 12 44.12 -2.74 16.19
CA LYS A 12 43.78 -1.35 16.60
C LYS A 12 43.44 -0.37 15.47
N PHE A 13 42.31 -0.60 14.79
CA PHE A 13 41.56 0.45 14.08
C PHE A 13 40.04 0.46 14.40
N GLY A 14 39.64 -0.06 15.56
CA GLY A 14 38.23 -0.34 15.90
C GLY A 14 37.69 0.26 17.21
N GLN A 15 38.33 1.26 17.82
CA GLN A 15 37.93 1.79 19.15
C GLN A 15 37.84 3.32 19.30
N GLN A 16 38.04 4.12 18.23
CA GLN A 16 37.83 5.58 18.28
C GLN A 16 36.46 5.98 17.73
N ASN A 17 36.10 5.55 16.51
CA ASN A 17 34.84 5.93 15.85
C ASN A 17 33.57 5.60 16.68
N SER A 18 33.60 4.53 17.49
CA SER A 18 32.47 4.15 18.34
C SER A 18 32.24 5.10 19.53
N LYS A 19 33.26 5.84 19.98
CA LYS A 19 33.11 6.87 21.01
C LYS A 19 32.60 8.19 20.45
N GLU A 20 33.02 8.56 19.24
CA GLU A 20 32.53 9.76 18.56
C GLU A 20 31.04 9.62 18.20
N MET A 21 30.61 8.47 17.65
CA MET A 21 29.19 8.23 17.41
C MET A 21 28.34 8.20 18.69
N ALA A 22 28.86 7.62 19.79
CA ALA A 22 28.15 7.64 21.07
C ALA A 22 27.95 9.08 21.61
N ALA A 23 28.98 9.93 21.52
CA ALA A 23 28.90 11.33 21.94
C ALA A 23 27.89 12.13 21.10
N VAL A 24 27.89 11.96 19.78
CA VAL A 24 26.93 12.64 18.87
C VAL A 24 25.49 12.23 19.16
N VAL A 25 25.23 10.95 19.48
CA VAL A 25 23.87 10.50 19.85
C VAL A 25 23.43 11.11 21.20
N GLU A 26 24.33 11.25 22.17
CA GLU A 26 24.02 11.87 23.46
C GLU A 26 23.77 13.39 23.35
N GLU A 27 24.46 14.07 22.44
CA GLU A 27 24.30 15.51 22.17
C GLU A 27 23.00 15.79 21.37
N VAL A 28 22.66 14.93 20.41
CA VAL A 28 21.36 14.96 19.72
C VAL A 28 20.21 14.73 20.72
N GLY A 29 20.34 13.75 21.62
CA GLY A 29 19.33 13.50 22.66
C GLY A 29 19.01 14.73 23.51
N LYS A 30 20.04 15.37 24.08
CA LYS A 30 19.88 16.56 24.94
C LYS A 30 19.36 17.79 24.20
N SER A 31 19.65 17.91 22.91
CA SER A 31 19.08 18.97 22.07
C SER A 31 17.60 18.76 21.75
N VAL A 32 17.14 17.50 21.65
CA VAL A 32 15.71 17.18 21.47
C VAL A 32 14.92 17.41 22.75
N GLU A 33 15.42 16.96 23.91
CA GLU A 33 14.76 17.18 25.21
C GLU A 33 14.51 18.68 25.48
N LYS A 34 15.52 19.51 25.24
CA LYS A 34 15.41 20.97 25.46
C LYS A 34 14.34 21.65 24.58
N ILE A 35 14.15 21.18 23.35
CA ILE A 35 13.11 21.70 22.43
C ILE A 35 11.69 21.33 22.92
N VAL A 36 11.56 20.26 23.71
CA VAL A 36 10.27 19.88 24.32
C VAL A 36 9.97 20.76 25.54
N ASP A 37 10.94 21.01 26.42
CA ASP A 37 10.74 21.86 27.61
C ASP A 37 10.45 23.33 27.24
N ASP A 38 11.19 23.91 26.29
CA ASP A 38 10.99 25.29 25.81
C ASP A 38 9.61 25.48 25.13
N ALA A 39 8.90 24.39 24.77
CA ALA A 39 7.57 24.42 24.16
C ALA A 39 6.40 24.29 25.16
N VAL A 40 6.67 23.99 26.44
CA VAL A 40 5.61 23.75 27.45
C VAL A 40 5.34 24.99 28.33
N ASN A 41 6.35 25.84 28.58
CA ASN A 41 6.26 26.97 29.53
C ASN A 41 6.21 28.35 28.84
N GLY A 42 5.28 28.52 27.89
CA GLY A 42 5.03 29.80 27.21
C GLY A 42 3.84 30.57 27.82
N GLU A 43 4.04 31.25 28.95
CA GLU A 43 3.08 32.26 29.42
C GLU A 43 3.09 33.51 28.51
N ILE A 44 1.96 34.20 28.42
CA ILE A 44 1.76 35.37 27.55
C ILE A 44 1.77 36.63 28.39
N ASP A 45 2.81 37.46 28.23
CA ASP A 45 2.81 38.86 28.67
C ASP A 45 2.36 39.78 27.52
N ASP A 46 1.24 40.47 27.71
CA ASP A 46 0.80 41.56 26.84
C ASP A 46 1.66 42.81 27.07
N VAL A 47 2.09 43.48 25.98
CA VAL A 47 2.76 44.79 26.05
C VAL A 47 2.07 45.76 25.10
N GLU A 48 1.19 46.59 25.66
CA GLU A 48 0.62 47.76 24.98
C GLU A 48 1.71 48.82 24.71
N VAL A 49 1.65 49.49 23.56
CA VAL A 49 2.39 50.73 23.31
C VAL A 49 1.50 51.71 22.54
N GLU A 50 0.96 52.70 23.25
CA GLU A 50 0.28 53.84 22.64
C GLU A 50 1.20 55.06 22.42
N ASP A 51 0.83 55.81 21.39
CA ASP A 51 0.89 57.27 21.23
C ASP A 51 2.09 57.94 20.51
N GLY A 52 1.77 59.04 19.81
CA GLY A 52 2.69 59.84 18.98
C GLY A 52 2.03 60.39 17.71
N ALA A 53 1.16 61.41 17.81
CA ALA A 53 0.39 61.95 16.67
C ALA A 53 0.77 63.38 16.22
N SER A 54 0.62 63.69 14.92
CA SER A 54 0.16 65.03 14.44
C SER A 54 -0.12 65.12 12.92
N GLU A 55 -1.32 65.60 12.57
CA GLU A 55 -1.71 66.61 11.55
C GLU A 55 -1.06 66.65 10.13
N ALA A 56 -1.76 66.96 9.00
CA ALA A 56 -3.17 67.17 8.64
C ALA A 56 -3.31 67.11 7.08
N SER A 57 -4.44 67.22 6.35
CA SER A 57 -5.72 67.90 6.63
C SER A 57 -6.90 67.54 5.68
N LYS A 58 -8.13 67.56 6.24
CA LYS A 58 -9.43 68.02 5.68
C LYS A 58 -9.88 67.65 4.24
N LYS A 59 -10.97 66.87 4.14
CA LYS A 59 -12.32 67.38 3.73
C LYS A 59 -13.48 66.39 4.02
N LYS A 60 -14.66 66.93 4.36
CA LYS A 60 -15.92 66.21 4.66
C LYS A 60 -16.97 66.43 3.55
N LYS A 61 -17.88 65.46 3.34
CA LYS A 61 -19.34 65.72 3.23
C LYS A 61 -20.19 64.43 3.31
N THR A 62 -21.41 64.55 3.83
CA THR A 62 -22.40 63.46 3.98
C THR A 62 -23.83 63.96 3.72
N LYS A 63 -24.68 63.12 3.12
CA LYS A 63 -26.18 63.04 3.21
C LYS A 63 -26.66 61.89 2.29
N LYS A 64 -27.48 60.89 2.65
CA LYS A 64 -28.80 60.73 3.34
C LYS A 64 -30.06 60.73 2.40
N LYS A 65 -30.55 59.50 2.11
CA LYS A 65 -31.96 59.01 1.96
C LYS A 65 -33.01 59.70 1.06
N LYS A 66 -33.83 58.86 0.38
CA LYS A 66 -35.32 59.01 0.29
C LYS A 66 -36.08 57.66 0.12
N LYS A 67 -37.37 57.61 0.52
CA LYS A 67 -38.46 56.58 0.30
C LYS A 67 -39.69 57.29 -0.35
N LYS A 68 -40.82 56.70 -0.79
CA LYS A 68 -41.51 55.36 -0.84
C LYS A 68 -42.15 55.27 -2.28
N ALA A 69 -42.89 54.29 -2.82
CA ALA A 69 -43.51 52.99 -2.43
C ALA A 69 -43.56 52.09 -3.70
N GLY A 70 -44.39 51.06 -3.94
CA GLY A 70 -45.52 50.37 -3.26
C GLY A 70 -46.34 49.58 -4.33
N ALA A 71 -47.30 48.68 -4.07
CA ALA A 71 -47.77 47.96 -2.86
C ALA A 71 -48.75 46.82 -3.29
N GLY A 72 -49.11 45.88 -2.39
CA GLY A 72 -49.99 44.70 -2.63
C GLY A 72 -49.19 43.38 -2.68
N GLU A 73 -49.36 42.32 -1.86
CA GLU A 73 -50.44 41.77 -0.98
C GLU A 73 -51.55 40.99 -1.74
N ALA A 74 -52.05 39.82 -1.28
CA ALA A 74 -51.92 39.14 0.04
C ALA A 74 -52.04 37.58 0.01
N SER A 75 -51.66 36.94 1.14
CA SER A 75 -52.15 35.67 1.76
C SER A 75 -52.06 34.31 1.02
N ALA A 76 -51.58 33.19 1.60
CA ALA A 76 -51.93 32.37 2.81
C ALA A 76 -52.85 31.17 2.46
N ASP A 77 -52.91 30.01 3.12
CA ASP A 77 -52.50 29.56 4.48
C ASP A 77 -52.05 28.06 4.53
N VAL A 78 -51.60 27.55 5.69
CA VAL A 78 -51.30 26.13 6.01
C VAL A 78 -51.75 25.78 7.45
N PRO A 79 -52.61 24.75 7.64
CA PRO A 79 -52.26 23.55 8.46
C PRO A 79 -52.98 22.26 7.96
N GLY A 80 -52.81 21.04 8.50
CA GLY A 80 -51.98 20.51 9.61
C GLY A 80 -52.30 19.02 9.85
N ASP A 81 -51.60 18.36 10.79
CA ASP A 81 -51.64 16.90 11.02
C ASP A 81 -52.89 16.35 11.74
N ALA A 82 -53.18 15.06 11.52
CA ALA A 82 -53.97 14.21 12.44
C ALA A 82 -53.67 12.71 12.21
N GLU A 83 -53.56 11.93 13.29
CA GLU A 83 -53.32 10.48 13.29
C GLU A 83 -54.64 9.67 13.21
N ASN A 84 -54.54 8.38 12.84
CA ASN A 84 -55.40 7.33 13.41
C ASN A 84 -54.88 5.91 13.11
N ASP A 85 -55.01 5.02 14.09
CA ASP A 85 -54.71 3.58 13.98
C ASP A 85 -55.77 2.80 13.17
N ILE A 86 -55.40 1.61 12.70
CA ILE A 86 -56.22 0.38 12.74
C ILE A 86 -55.31 -0.86 12.53
N ALA A 87 -55.65 -1.98 13.18
CA ALA A 87 -54.79 -3.17 13.30
C ALA A 87 -55.31 -4.42 12.53
N GLY A 88 -54.48 -5.46 12.46
CA GLY A 88 -54.75 -6.77 11.84
C GLY A 88 -53.69 -7.15 10.80
N ASP A 89 -52.69 -8.01 10.97
CA ASP A 89 -52.40 -9.20 11.83
C ASP A 89 -52.49 -10.56 11.07
N VAL A 90 -51.57 -11.46 11.43
CA VAL A 90 -51.32 -12.86 11.01
C VAL A 90 -51.19 -13.18 9.50
N GLY A 91 -50.06 -13.80 9.12
CA GLY A 91 -49.87 -14.37 7.77
C GLY A 91 -48.71 -15.37 7.59
N LYS A 92 -48.15 -15.96 8.67
CA LYS A 92 -47.01 -16.89 8.56
C LYS A 92 -47.45 -18.29 8.09
N LEU A 93 -47.23 -18.60 6.82
CA LEU A 93 -47.26 -19.98 6.32
C LEU A 93 -45.90 -20.65 6.46
N LYS A 94 -45.75 -21.43 7.54
CA LYS A 94 -44.88 -22.62 7.52
C LYS A 94 -45.70 -23.76 6.92
N VAL A 95 -45.14 -24.47 5.93
CA VAL A 95 -45.59 -25.84 5.63
C VAL A 95 -44.78 -26.79 6.51
N ALA A 96 -45.47 -27.77 7.11
CA ALA A 96 -44.88 -28.83 7.93
C ALA A 96 -45.52 -30.16 7.54
N ASP A 97 -44.81 -31.26 7.82
CA ASP A 97 -45.19 -32.59 7.37
C ASP A 97 -46.49 -33.14 7.98
N GLY A 98 -47.11 -34.02 7.21
CA GLY A 98 -47.98 -35.10 7.66
C GLY A 98 -48.11 -36.14 6.55
N ALA A 99 -48.40 -37.42 6.81
CA ALA A 99 -48.44 -38.19 8.05
C ALA A 99 -48.50 -39.69 7.67
N GLU A 100 -48.81 -40.58 8.64
CA GLU A 100 -48.96 -42.06 8.48
C GLU A 100 -47.59 -42.79 8.33
N GLY A 101 -47.33 -43.97 8.90
CA GLY A 101 -48.15 -45.02 9.55
C GLY A 101 -47.88 -46.35 8.83
N GLU A 102 -47.64 -47.53 9.42
CA GLU A 102 -47.44 -48.04 10.81
C GLU A 102 -46.14 -48.90 10.78
N GLY A 103 -45.64 -49.71 11.73
CA GLY A 103 -46.06 -50.30 12.99
C GLY A 103 -45.18 -51.54 13.31
N GLY A 104 -44.84 -51.79 14.58
CA GLY A 104 -44.37 -53.09 15.16
C GLY A 104 -43.12 -53.85 14.64
N GLY A 105 -42.10 -54.02 15.49
CA GLY A 105 -41.02 -55.03 15.32
C GLY A 105 -39.84 -54.86 16.30
N GLU A 106 -39.33 -55.94 16.90
CA GLU A 106 -38.30 -55.92 17.97
C GLU A 106 -36.94 -56.58 17.61
N GLU A 107 -35.94 -56.36 18.49
CA GLU A 107 -34.65 -57.07 18.68
C GLU A 107 -33.37 -56.75 17.82
N GLU A 108 -32.23 -57.33 18.25
CA GLU A 108 -30.88 -57.37 17.63
C GLU A 108 -29.94 -56.12 17.68
N THR A 109 -29.74 -55.61 18.90
CA THR A 109 -28.41 -55.35 19.53
C THR A 109 -27.12 -55.27 18.65
N LYS A 110 -26.77 -54.09 18.09
CA LYS A 110 -25.39 -53.80 17.60
C LYS A 110 -24.75 -52.53 18.18
N LYS A 111 -23.91 -52.71 19.21
CA LYS A 111 -23.10 -51.65 19.86
C LYS A 111 -22.06 -51.02 18.90
N LYS A 112 -22.36 -49.87 18.29
CA LYS A 112 -21.34 -49.04 17.62
C LYS A 112 -20.52 -48.24 18.64
N ARG A 113 -19.19 -48.31 18.52
CA ARG A 113 -18.21 -47.72 19.47
C ARG A 113 -18.28 -46.20 19.45
N LYS A 114 -18.40 -45.56 20.62
CA LYS A 114 -18.36 -44.11 20.79
C LYS A 114 -16.97 -43.60 20.37
N ARG A 115 -16.87 -42.99 19.19
CA ARG A 115 -15.59 -42.57 18.59
C ARG A 115 -15.13 -41.28 19.28
N ASN A 116 -14.23 -41.39 20.26
CA ASN A 116 -13.64 -40.24 20.95
C ASN A 116 -13.00 -39.30 19.91
N ARG A 117 -13.59 -38.11 19.73
CA ARG A 117 -12.89 -36.95 19.17
C ARG A 117 -11.87 -36.52 20.22
N GLY A 118 -10.63 -37.00 20.09
CA GLY A 118 -9.53 -36.54 20.92
C GLY A 118 -9.37 -35.02 20.77
N LYS A 119 -9.18 -34.31 21.88
CA LYS A 119 -8.75 -32.90 21.84
C LYS A 119 -7.45 -32.84 21.05
N LYS A 120 -7.42 -32.13 19.92
CA LYS A 120 -6.16 -31.53 19.46
C LYS A 120 -5.72 -30.55 20.56
N GLY A 121 -4.42 -30.49 20.84
CA GLY A 121 -3.87 -29.60 21.86
C GLY A 121 -4.18 -28.14 21.54
N ALA A 122 -4.46 -27.34 22.57
CA ALA A 122 -4.73 -25.92 22.40
C ALA A 122 -3.40 -25.14 22.35
N GLY A 123 -3.02 -24.69 21.15
CA GLY A 123 -2.26 -23.44 21.01
C GLY A 123 -3.27 -22.30 21.11
N GLY A 124 -3.24 -21.53 22.20
CA GLY A 124 -4.31 -20.62 22.62
C GLY A 124 -4.42 -19.29 21.87
N GLY A 125 -4.09 -19.24 20.58
CA GLY A 125 -4.28 -18.04 19.76
C GLY A 125 -5.77 -17.74 19.55
N LYS A 126 -6.15 -16.46 19.63
CA LYS A 126 -7.45 -16.01 19.10
C LYS A 126 -7.33 -16.03 17.57
N GLY A 127 -8.23 -16.73 16.89
CA GLY A 127 -8.35 -16.61 15.44
C GLY A 127 -8.81 -15.20 15.05
N GLN A 128 -8.46 -14.76 13.84
CA GLN A 128 -8.97 -13.53 13.24
C GLN A 128 -10.51 -13.55 13.15
N THR A 129 -11.14 -12.38 13.22
CA THR A 129 -12.59 -12.22 13.07
C THR A 129 -13.02 -12.27 11.59
N ASP A 130 -14.32 -12.37 11.34
CA ASP A 130 -14.92 -12.23 10.01
C ASP A 130 -16.04 -11.15 10.10
N PRO A 131 -15.88 -9.95 9.49
CA PRO A 131 -14.68 -9.47 8.79
C PRO A 131 -13.46 -9.31 9.73
N PRO A 132 -12.23 -9.24 9.21
CA PRO A 132 -11.01 -9.20 10.03
C PRO A 132 -10.83 -7.84 10.71
N THR A 133 -10.51 -7.86 12.01
CA THR A 133 -10.40 -6.65 12.86
C THR A 133 -9.30 -6.71 13.93
N ILE A 134 -8.75 -7.89 14.23
CA ILE A 134 -7.68 -8.06 15.22
C ILE A 134 -6.34 -7.68 14.57
N PRO A 135 -5.54 -6.75 15.13
CA PRO A 135 -4.23 -6.41 14.60
C PRO A 135 -3.28 -7.60 14.54
N ILE A 136 -2.40 -7.65 13.55
CA ILE A 136 -1.50 -8.81 13.34
C ILE A 136 -0.59 -9.03 14.55
N CYS A 137 -0.04 -7.99 15.17
CA CYS A 137 0.77 -8.11 16.41
C CYS A 137 -0.01 -8.70 17.59
N ASP A 138 -1.35 -8.64 17.58
CA ASP A 138 -2.21 -9.15 18.64
C ASP A 138 -2.67 -10.61 18.35
N LEU A 139 -2.43 -11.10 17.12
CA LEU A 139 -2.54 -12.52 16.73
C LEU A 139 -1.24 -13.30 17.02
N PHE A 140 -0.08 -12.64 16.90
CA PHE A 140 1.26 -13.20 17.12
C PHE A 140 1.93 -12.54 18.35
N PRO A 141 1.46 -12.82 19.59
CA PRO A 141 1.89 -12.12 20.81
C PRO A 141 3.31 -12.49 21.28
N ASP A 142 3.95 -13.48 20.66
CA ASP A 142 5.37 -13.80 20.80
C ASP A 142 6.27 -13.00 19.84
N GLY A 143 5.67 -12.23 18.93
CA GLY A 143 6.34 -11.43 17.92
C GLY A 143 6.84 -12.20 16.70
N ASN A 144 6.56 -13.51 16.58
CA ASN A 144 7.07 -14.32 15.47
C ASN A 144 6.06 -14.33 14.31
N PHE A 145 6.27 -13.48 13.29
CA PHE A 145 5.35 -13.36 12.17
C PHE A 145 5.59 -14.42 11.08
N PRO A 146 4.56 -14.85 10.32
CA PRO A 146 4.70 -15.91 9.33
C PRO A 146 5.73 -15.58 8.24
N VAL A 147 6.70 -16.48 8.07
CA VAL A 147 7.68 -16.46 6.97
C VAL A 147 6.95 -16.62 5.63
N GLY A 148 7.39 -15.89 4.61
CA GLY A 148 6.93 -16.07 3.24
C GLY A 148 7.42 -17.37 2.61
N LEU A 149 7.27 -17.48 1.28
CA LEU A 149 7.81 -18.63 0.56
C LEU A 149 9.33 -18.50 0.42
N GLU A 150 10.09 -19.26 1.22
CA GLU A 150 11.53 -19.43 1.05
C GLU A 150 11.83 -20.26 -0.21
N MET A 151 12.73 -19.76 -1.05
CA MET A 151 13.23 -20.39 -2.26
C MET A 151 14.77 -20.43 -2.23
N PRO A 152 15.40 -21.51 -2.76
CA PRO A 152 16.82 -21.45 -3.08
C PRO A 152 17.08 -20.39 -4.16
N TYR A 153 18.32 -19.90 -4.23
CA TYR A 153 18.77 -19.09 -5.35
C TYR A 153 18.90 -19.95 -6.63
N PRO A 154 18.91 -19.30 -7.82
CA PRO A 154 19.37 -19.92 -9.07
C PRO A 154 20.72 -20.65 -8.91
N VAL A 155 20.96 -21.67 -9.75
CA VAL A 155 22.08 -22.62 -9.61
C VAL A 155 22.93 -22.60 -10.89
N ASP A 156 23.75 -21.56 -11.04
CA ASP A 156 24.12 -20.99 -12.35
C ASP A 156 25.48 -20.23 -12.36
N ASP A 157 26.52 -20.86 -11.82
CA ASP A 157 27.91 -20.34 -11.73
C ASP A 157 28.14 -19.02 -10.97
N ARG A 158 27.09 -18.35 -10.49
CA ARG A 158 27.14 -17.21 -9.55
C ARG A 158 27.55 -17.59 -8.11
N SER A 159 27.80 -16.60 -7.25
CA SER A 159 28.19 -16.82 -5.85
C SER A 159 27.05 -17.28 -4.93
N ALA A 160 25.80 -17.27 -5.44
CA ALA A 160 24.60 -17.56 -4.68
C ALA A 160 24.33 -19.05 -4.38
N LYS A 161 25.19 -19.97 -4.88
CA LYS A 161 25.05 -21.43 -4.70
C LYS A 161 25.18 -21.87 -3.24
N ASP A 162 24.45 -22.93 -2.88
CA ASP A 162 24.58 -23.72 -1.63
C ASP A 162 24.49 -22.94 -0.29
N ARG A 163 23.95 -21.71 -0.32
CA ARG A 163 23.87 -20.80 0.84
C ARG A 163 22.96 -21.27 1.98
N PHE A 164 21.97 -22.11 1.72
CA PHE A 164 20.92 -22.49 2.69
C PHE A 164 21.45 -23.28 3.90
N SER A 165 22.55 -24.03 3.72
CA SER A 165 23.23 -24.81 4.76
C SER A 165 24.51 -24.15 5.29
N ASN A 166 24.98 -23.07 4.67
CA ASN A 166 26.20 -22.37 5.02
C ASN A 166 26.04 -21.59 6.34
N GLU A 167 26.87 -21.87 7.34
CA GLU A 167 26.72 -21.30 8.68
C GLU A 167 27.15 -19.83 8.79
N GLU A 168 28.05 -19.34 7.93
CA GLU A 168 28.36 -17.91 7.81
C GLU A 168 27.12 -17.15 7.31
N LYS A 169 26.48 -17.65 6.25
CA LYS A 169 25.27 -17.05 5.71
C LYS A 169 24.08 -17.15 6.67
N ARG A 170 23.97 -18.23 7.45
CA ARG A 170 23.01 -18.30 8.56
C ARG A 170 23.31 -17.31 9.69
N ALA A 171 24.58 -16.99 9.97
CA ALA A 171 24.92 -15.95 10.92
C ALA A 171 24.51 -14.55 10.44
N LEU A 172 24.75 -14.24 9.16
CA LEU A 172 24.34 -12.97 8.54
C LEU A 172 22.81 -12.85 8.42
N ASP A 173 22.10 -13.94 8.13
CA ASP A 173 20.62 -13.99 8.06
C ASP A 173 19.99 -13.79 9.45
N ARG A 174 20.57 -14.37 10.50
CA ARG A 174 20.16 -14.11 11.89
C ARG A 174 20.40 -12.66 12.34
N LEU A 175 21.44 -12.00 11.85
CA LEU A 175 21.77 -10.61 12.20
C LEU A 175 20.70 -9.61 11.72
N HIS A 176 19.98 -9.93 10.65
CA HIS A 176 18.96 -9.07 10.05
C HIS A 176 17.52 -9.54 10.36
N ASN A 177 17.34 -10.51 11.27
CA ASN A 177 16.06 -11.17 11.47
C ASN A 177 14.92 -10.21 11.85
N ASP A 178 15.21 -9.20 12.67
CA ASP A 178 14.26 -8.15 13.06
C ASP A 178 13.66 -7.44 11.84
N ILE A 179 14.48 -7.11 10.84
CA ILE A 179 14.08 -6.43 9.60
C ILE A 179 13.12 -7.30 8.78
N TYR A 180 13.42 -8.59 8.66
CA TYR A 180 12.55 -9.53 7.95
C TYR A 180 11.25 -9.77 8.74
N ASN A 181 11.31 -9.75 10.06
CA ASN A 181 10.16 -9.93 10.93
C ASN A 181 9.19 -8.73 10.92
N GLU A 182 9.72 -7.49 10.91
CA GLU A 182 8.95 -6.26 10.64
C GLU A 182 8.20 -6.37 9.30
N ALA A 183 8.90 -6.80 8.24
CA ALA A 183 8.32 -6.97 6.91
C ALA A 183 7.28 -8.11 6.86
N ARG A 184 7.48 -9.21 7.60
CA ARG A 184 6.49 -10.31 7.72
C ARG A 184 5.21 -9.87 8.42
N GLN A 185 5.28 -9.00 9.42
CA GLN A 185 4.07 -8.40 10.02
C GLN A 185 3.28 -7.60 8.98
N ALA A 186 3.95 -6.76 8.18
CA ALA A 186 3.33 -6.02 7.10
C ALA A 186 2.73 -6.95 6.02
N ALA A 187 3.43 -8.02 5.66
CA ALA A 187 3.00 -8.98 4.65
C ALA A 187 1.78 -9.79 5.11
N GLU A 188 1.70 -10.12 6.40
CA GLU A 188 0.55 -10.80 6.98
C GLU A 188 -0.68 -9.88 7.04
N ALA A 189 -0.50 -8.59 7.35
CA ALA A 189 -1.57 -7.60 7.26
C ALA A 189 -2.07 -7.44 5.81
N HIS A 190 -1.16 -7.47 4.84
CA HIS A 190 -1.48 -7.45 3.41
C HIS A 190 -2.28 -8.71 2.99
N ARG A 191 -1.79 -9.91 3.35
CA ARG A 191 -2.48 -11.21 3.10
C ARG A 191 -3.91 -11.20 3.65
N GLN A 192 -4.10 -10.88 4.92
CA GLN A 192 -5.44 -10.91 5.53
C GLN A 192 -6.37 -9.82 4.97
N THR A 193 -5.83 -8.65 4.60
CA THR A 193 -6.61 -7.59 3.93
C THR A 193 -7.05 -8.01 2.54
N ARG A 194 -6.16 -8.52 1.68
CA ARG A 194 -6.53 -8.92 0.31
C ARG A 194 -7.50 -10.11 0.30
N GLN A 195 -7.32 -11.08 1.20
CA GLN A 195 -8.26 -12.19 1.39
C GLN A 195 -9.66 -11.77 1.90
N HIS A 196 -9.80 -10.59 2.51
CA HIS A 196 -11.12 -10.00 2.81
C HIS A 196 -11.71 -9.35 1.55
N ILE A 197 -10.93 -8.50 0.88
CA ILE A 197 -11.41 -7.74 -0.28
C ILE A 197 -11.75 -8.65 -1.46
N GLN A 198 -10.98 -9.71 -1.73
CA GLN A 198 -11.30 -10.73 -2.73
C GLN A 198 -12.68 -11.40 -2.51
N LYS A 199 -13.19 -11.45 -1.26
CA LYS A 199 -14.51 -12.02 -0.91
C LYS A 199 -15.61 -10.97 -0.87
N TRP A 200 -15.28 -9.74 -0.50
CA TRP A 200 -16.22 -8.64 -0.31
C TRP A 200 -16.52 -7.88 -1.62
N VAL A 201 -15.54 -7.75 -2.51
CA VAL A 201 -15.64 -6.96 -3.75
C VAL A 201 -16.64 -7.56 -4.73
N ARG A 202 -17.41 -6.69 -5.38
CA ARG A 202 -18.52 -7.06 -6.28
C ARG A 202 -18.83 -5.89 -7.22
N PRO A 203 -19.36 -6.13 -8.44
CA PRO A 203 -19.84 -5.06 -9.30
C PRO A 203 -20.93 -4.23 -8.63
N GLY A 204 -21.04 -2.96 -9.01
CA GLY A 204 -22.04 -2.01 -8.52
C GLY A 204 -21.59 -1.12 -7.36
N ILE A 205 -20.45 -1.39 -6.72
CA ILE A 205 -19.82 -0.46 -5.76
C ILE A 205 -19.02 0.63 -6.48
N THR A 206 -18.88 1.80 -5.85
CA THR A 206 -17.94 2.83 -6.30
C THR A 206 -16.49 2.44 -6.05
N MET A 207 -15.56 3.02 -6.80
CA MET A 207 -14.12 2.87 -6.52
C MET A 207 -13.75 3.45 -5.15
N ILE A 208 -14.50 4.45 -4.66
CA ILE A 208 -14.32 5.05 -3.33
C ILE A 208 -14.65 4.03 -2.24
N GLU A 209 -15.82 3.40 -2.28
CA GLU A 209 -16.20 2.35 -1.31
C GLU A 209 -15.20 1.19 -1.28
N LEU A 210 -14.66 0.80 -2.44
CA LEU A 210 -13.62 -0.23 -2.55
C LEU A 210 -12.32 0.18 -1.84
N CYS A 211 -11.83 1.39 -2.10
CA CYS A 211 -10.62 1.89 -1.44
C CYS A 211 -10.85 2.11 0.06
N GLU A 212 -11.99 2.66 0.47
CA GLU A 212 -12.27 2.95 1.88
C GLU A 212 -12.43 1.68 2.72
N GLU A 213 -13.09 0.63 2.24
CA GLU A 213 -13.16 -0.65 2.96
C GLU A 213 -11.80 -1.35 3.03
N LEU A 214 -11.03 -1.36 1.93
CA LEU A 214 -9.69 -1.94 1.91
C LEU A 214 -8.75 -1.21 2.88
N GLU A 215 -8.64 0.12 2.77
CA GLU A 215 -7.77 0.90 3.64
C GLU A 215 -8.21 0.84 5.11
N LYS A 216 -9.52 0.82 5.40
CA LYS A 216 -10.06 0.65 6.75
C LYS A 216 -9.62 -0.67 7.37
N THR A 217 -9.77 -1.78 6.64
CA THR A 217 -9.30 -3.09 7.10
C THR A 217 -7.78 -3.10 7.26
N SER A 218 -7.03 -2.61 6.26
CA SER A 218 -5.57 -2.57 6.29
C SER A 218 -5.03 -1.78 7.50
N ARG A 219 -5.59 -0.60 7.79
CA ARG A 219 -5.27 0.23 8.97
C ARG A 219 -5.52 -0.48 10.29
N ALA A 220 -6.61 -1.24 10.40
CA ALA A 220 -6.91 -2.03 11.59
C ALA A 220 -5.92 -3.19 11.78
N LEU A 221 -5.59 -3.91 10.70
CA LEU A 221 -4.70 -5.07 10.75
C LEU A 221 -3.23 -4.68 10.98
N ILE A 222 -2.74 -3.62 10.33
CA ILE A 222 -1.37 -3.10 10.53
C ILE A 222 -1.18 -2.36 11.86
N LYS A 223 -2.28 -1.91 12.48
CA LYS A 223 -2.31 -1.06 13.70
C LYS A 223 -1.74 0.34 13.44
N GLU A 224 -2.40 1.09 12.55
CA GLU A 224 -2.03 2.47 12.11
C GLU A 224 -1.53 3.34 13.28
N ASN A 225 -0.26 3.77 13.23
CA ASN A 225 0.47 4.43 14.32
C ASN A 225 1.50 5.45 13.75
N GLY A 226 0.99 6.45 13.03
CA GLY A 226 1.81 7.42 12.30
C GLY A 226 2.80 6.71 11.38
N LEU A 227 4.04 7.19 11.32
CA LEU A 227 5.09 6.58 10.48
C LEU A 227 5.57 5.20 10.98
N LYS A 228 5.23 4.75 12.20
CA LYS A 228 5.72 3.45 12.73
C LYS A 228 4.99 2.25 12.15
N ALA A 229 3.73 2.39 11.81
CA ALA A 229 2.91 1.31 11.22
C ALA A 229 1.77 1.94 10.43
N GLY A 230 1.52 1.49 9.20
CA GLY A 230 0.56 2.16 8.33
C GLY A 230 0.49 1.63 6.91
N LEU A 231 -0.11 2.45 6.05
CA LEU A 231 -0.23 2.20 4.62
C LEU A 231 0.98 2.85 3.91
N ALA A 232 1.69 2.10 3.09
CA ALA A 232 2.93 2.60 2.46
C ALA A 232 2.68 3.53 1.26
N PHE A 233 1.56 3.31 0.58
CA PHE A 233 1.10 4.11 -0.54
C PHE A 233 -0.42 3.91 -0.74
N PRO A 234 -1.10 4.80 -1.50
CA PRO A 234 -2.54 4.73 -1.69
C PRO A 234 -3.02 3.50 -2.44
N THR A 235 -4.24 3.06 -2.18
CA THR A 235 -4.85 1.92 -2.87
C THR A 235 -5.08 2.21 -4.35
N GLY A 236 -4.23 1.67 -5.20
CA GLY A 236 -4.45 1.55 -6.63
C GLY A 236 -5.63 0.64 -6.92
N CYS A 237 -6.52 1.12 -7.79
CA CYS A 237 -7.69 0.39 -8.29
C CYS A 237 -7.85 0.59 -9.81
N SER A 238 -6.72 0.61 -10.52
CA SER A 238 -6.57 0.98 -11.94
C SER A 238 -7.35 0.06 -12.88
N ARG A 239 -8.08 0.62 -13.85
CA ARG A 239 -9.06 -0.13 -14.67
C ARG A 239 -8.78 -0.15 -16.16
N ASN A 240 -8.96 -1.34 -16.74
CA ASN A 240 -8.94 -1.61 -18.17
C ASN A 240 -7.64 -1.19 -18.85
N HIS A 241 -7.60 -0.03 -19.52
CA HIS A 241 -6.41 0.50 -20.18
C HIS A 241 -5.49 1.26 -19.22
N CYS A 242 -6.01 1.76 -18.09
CA CYS A 242 -5.21 2.25 -16.97
C CYS A 242 -4.54 1.07 -16.27
N ALA A 243 -3.20 1.05 -16.25
CA ALA A 243 -2.39 0.02 -15.63
C ALA A 243 -2.13 0.29 -14.15
N ALA A 244 -1.57 1.46 -13.82
CA ALA A 244 -1.10 1.83 -12.48
C ALA A 244 -1.53 3.25 -12.07
N HIS A 245 -1.32 3.60 -10.79
CA HIS A 245 -1.50 4.93 -10.19
C HIS A 245 -2.89 5.59 -10.26
N TYR A 246 -3.97 4.89 -10.63
CA TYR A 246 -5.33 5.39 -10.39
C TYR A 246 -5.84 4.94 -9.01
N THR A 247 -6.13 5.93 -8.17
CA THR A 247 -7.06 5.84 -7.03
C THR A 247 -8.06 6.99 -7.15
N PRO A 248 -9.35 6.85 -6.79
CA PRO A 248 -10.33 7.93 -6.92
C PRO A 248 -9.99 9.14 -6.05
N ASN A 249 -10.33 10.33 -6.54
CA ASN A 249 -10.36 11.56 -5.77
C ASN A 249 -11.76 11.78 -5.15
N ALA A 250 -11.89 12.71 -4.21
CA ALA A 250 -13.17 13.04 -3.60
C ALA A 250 -14.21 13.49 -4.67
N GLY A 251 -15.35 12.80 -4.72
CA GLY A 251 -16.42 13.06 -5.69
C GLY A 251 -16.30 12.29 -7.02
N ASP A 252 -15.33 11.38 -7.17
CA ASP A 252 -15.25 10.48 -8.32
C ASP A 252 -16.49 9.53 -8.35
N PRO A 253 -17.36 9.59 -9.37
CA PRO A 253 -18.59 8.79 -9.44
C PRO A 253 -18.36 7.40 -10.03
N THR A 254 -17.11 6.99 -10.27
CA THR A 254 -16.78 5.77 -11.00
C THR A 254 -17.21 4.50 -10.25
N VAL A 255 -18.04 3.68 -10.91
CA VAL A 255 -18.59 2.40 -10.39
C VAL A 255 -17.90 1.21 -11.03
N LEU A 256 -17.54 0.21 -10.23
CA LEU A 256 -16.95 -1.06 -10.67
C LEU A 256 -18.00 -1.91 -11.39
N LEU A 257 -17.69 -2.37 -12.60
CA LEU A 257 -18.58 -3.13 -13.49
C LEU A 257 -18.10 -4.58 -13.62
N PHE A 258 -18.95 -5.42 -14.21
CA PHE A 258 -18.67 -6.84 -14.42
C PHE A 258 -17.53 -7.10 -15.44
N ASP A 259 -17.46 -6.28 -16.50
CA ASP A 259 -16.47 -6.39 -17.57
C ASP A 259 -15.15 -5.62 -17.32
N ASP A 260 -14.90 -5.13 -16.10
CA ASP A 260 -13.65 -4.44 -15.77
C ASP A 260 -12.49 -5.38 -15.46
N VAL A 261 -11.30 -5.04 -15.97
CA VAL A 261 -10.01 -5.60 -15.54
C VAL A 261 -9.35 -4.62 -14.58
N THR A 262 -9.50 -4.86 -13.28
CA THR A 262 -9.11 -3.94 -12.20
C THR A 262 -7.86 -4.43 -11.51
N LYS A 263 -6.79 -3.66 -11.49
CA LYS A 263 -5.60 -3.95 -10.65
C LYS A 263 -5.89 -3.43 -9.25
N ILE A 264 -5.81 -4.30 -8.24
CA ILE A 264 -5.88 -3.92 -6.83
C ILE A 264 -4.46 -4.00 -6.29
N ASP A 265 -3.99 -2.86 -5.80
CA ASP A 265 -2.58 -2.58 -5.57
C ASP A 265 -2.50 -1.71 -4.31
N PHE A 266 -1.86 -2.18 -3.23
CA PHE A 266 -1.79 -1.43 -1.97
C PHE A 266 -0.63 -1.86 -1.07
N GLY A 267 -0.01 -0.89 -0.41
CA GLY A 267 1.13 -1.15 0.46
C GLY A 267 0.83 -1.11 1.95
N THR A 268 1.50 -1.97 2.71
CA THR A 268 1.57 -1.92 4.18
C THR A 268 3.03 -1.71 4.63
N HIS A 269 3.25 -1.15 5.82
CA HIS A 269 4.59 -1.11 6.41
C HIS A 269 4.60 -1.20 7.94
N ILE A 270 5.74 -1.68 8.46
CA ILE A 270 6.20 -1.49 9.85
C ILE A 270 7.57 -0.82 9.79
N ASN A 271 7.78 0.28 10.51
CA ASN A 271 9.02 1.07 10.57
C ASN A 271 9.69 1.35 9.19
N GLY A 272 8.87 1.57 8.17
CA GLY A 272 9.31 1.81 6.80
C GLY A 272 9.70 0.56 6.01
N ARG A 273 9.61 -0.65 6.57
CA ARG A 273 9.67 -1.92 5.82
C ARG A 273 8.37 -2.08 5.03
N ILE A 274 8.40 -1.65 3.78
CA ILE A 274 7.24 -1.67 2.89
C ILE A 274 7.05 -3.08 2.35
N ILE A 275 5.79 -3.50 2.27
CA ILE A 275 5.34 -4.58 1.40
C ILE A 275 4.53 -3.96 0.27
N ASP A 276 5.00 -4.24 -0.93
CA ASP A 276 4.44 -3.93 -2.25
C ASP A 276 3.91 -5.23 -2.88
N CYS A 277 2.64 -5.24 -3.31
CA CYS A 277 1.97 -6.48 -3.74
C CYS A 277 0.57 -6.29 -4.38
N ALA A 278 0.51 -6.18 -5.69
CA ALA A 278 -0.74 -6.13 -6.48
C ALA A 278 -1.30 -7.48 -7.00
N TRP A 279 -2.59 -7.51 -7.32
CA TRP A 279 -3.25 -8.56 -8.13
C TRP A 279 -4.32 -7.99 -9.06
N THR A 280 -4.65 -8.73 -10.13
CA THR A 280 -5.76 -8.37 -11.02
C THR A 280 -7.07 -9.04 -10.60
N LEU A 281 -8.08 -8.21 -10.36
CA LEU A 281 -9.49 -8.57 -10.19
C LEU A 281 -10.23 -8.52 -11.53
N SER A 282 -11.01 -9.57 -11.80
CA SER A 282 -12.00 -9.66 -12.87
C SER A 282 -13.22 -10.42 -12.35
N PHE A 283 -14.41 -10.14 -12.91
CA PHE A 283 -15.61 -10.97 -12.73
C PHE A 283 -15.99 -11.73 -14.01
N ASN A 284 -15.42 -11.37 -15.16
CA ASN A 284 -15.70 -12.01 -16.44
C ASN A 284 -14.53 -12.96 -16.83
N PRO A 285 -14.76 -14.27 -16.99
CA PRO A 285 -13.70 -15.24 -17.29
C PRO A 285 -13.04 -15.05 -18.67
N LYS A 286 -13.58 -14.18 -19.55
CA LYS A 286 -12.92 -13.83 -20.82
C LYS A 286 -11.53 -13.20 -20.64
N TYR A 287 -11.20 -12.72 -19.43
CA TYR A 287 -9.90 -12.14 -19.09
C TYR A 287 -8.95 -13.13 -18.39
N ASP A 288 -9.40 -14.36 -18.05
CA ASP A 288 -8.63 -15.27 -17.20
C ASP A 288 -7.25 -15.62 -17.79
N LYS A 289 -7.18 -15.83 -19.12
CA LYS A 289 -5.91 -16.14 -19.81
C LYS A 289 -4.95 -14.94 -19.90
N LEU A 290 -5.45 -13.70 -19.83
CA LEU A 290 -4.61 -12.49 -19.71
C LEU A 290 -4.06 -12.37 -18.28
N ILE A 291 -4.89 -12.66 -17.29
CA ILE A 291 -4.55 -12.69 -15.86
C ILE A 291 -3.53 -13.81 -15.58
N GLU A 292 -3.68 -14.97 -16.22
CA GLU A 292 -2.74 -16.09 -16.21
C GLU A 292 -1.36 -15.69 -16.79
N ALA A 293 -1.33 -15.13 -18.00
CA ALA A 293 -0.09 -14.70 -18.66
C ALA A 293 0.76 -13.77 -17.78
N VAL A 294 0.13 -12.80 -17.13
CA VAL A 294 0.81 -11.87 -16.22
C VAL A 294 1.24 -12.54 -14.93
N ARG A 295 0.42 -13.43 -14.35
CA ARG A 295 0.81 -14.17 -13.14
C ARG A 295 2.04 -15.04 -13.39
N GLU A 296 2.09 -15.75 -14.52
CA GLU A 296 3.23 -16.61 -14.87
C GLU A 296 4.47 -15.82 -15.27
N ALA A 297 4.32 -14.65 -15.91
CA ALA A 297 5.42 -13.72 -16.13
C ALA A 297 6.00 -13.18 -14.81
N THR A 298 5.15 -12.79 -13.84
CA THR A 298 5.58 -12.39 -12.50
C THR A 298 6.23 -13.53 -11.72
N ASN A 299 5.65 -14.73 -11.72
CA ASN A 299 6.25 -15.93 -11.11
C ASN A 299 7.61 -16.26 -11.75
N THR A 300 7.78 -16.03 -13.05
CA THR A 300 9.05 -16.19 -13.78
C THR A 300 10.08 -15.17 -13.32
N GLY A 301 9.71 -13.87 -13.24
CA GLY A 301 10.58 -12.83 -12.70
C GLY A 301 11.03 -13.12 -11.27
N ILE A 302 10.10 -13.56 -10.41
CA ILE A 302 10.40 -13.98 -9.03
C ILE A 302 11.34 -15.17 -9.00
N LYS A 303 11.18 -16.15 -9.90
CA LYS A 303 12.05 -17.33 -10.01
C LYS A 303 13.46 -16.95 -10.47
N ALA A 304 13.59 -16.08 -11.47
CA ALA A 304 14.87 -15.61 -12.03
C ALA A 304 15.66 -14.71 -11.04
N ALA A 305 14.99 -13.85 -10.28
CA ALA A 305 15.61 -12.92 -9.33
C ALA A 305 16.52 -13.61 -8.30
N GLY A 306 17.62 -12.97 -7.90
CA GLY A 306 18.58 -13.54 -6.96
C GLY A 306 19.85 -12.70 -6.79
N ILE A 307 20.67 -13.02 -5.79
CA ILE A 307 21.97 -12.35 -5.60
C ILE A 307 22.87 -12.62 -6.82
N ASP A 308 23.58 -11.59 -7.28
CA ASP A 308 24.40 -11.54 -8.50
C ASP A 308 23.61 -11.62 -9.84
N VAL A 309 22.27 -11.61 -9.81
CA VAL A 309 21.46 -11.65 -11.03
C VAL A 309 21.39 -10.27 -11.68
N GLN A 310 21.67 -10.19 -12.99
CA GLN A 310 21.55 -8.95 -13.77
C GLN A 310 20.07 -8.63 -14.02
N LEU A 311 19.66 -7.39 -13.77
CA LEU A 311 18.27 -6.97 -13.91
C LEU A 311 17.75 -7.16 -15.35
N CYS A 312 18.60 -6.98 -16.37
CA CYS A 312 18.26 -7.24 -17.77
C CYS A 312 18.02 -8.71 -18.15
N GLU A 313 18.55 -9.69 -17.41
CA GLU A 313 18.26 -11.12 -17.59
C GLU A 313 16.81 -11.41 -17.17
N ILE A 314 16.44 -10.93 -15.98
CA ILE A 314 15.09 -11.07 -15.41
C ILE A 314 14.04 -10.50 -16.38
N GLY A 315 14.30 -9.31 -16.94
CA GLY A 315 13.40 -8.69 -17.92
C GLY A 315 13.32 -9.42 -19.27
N ALA A 316 14.33 -10.20 -19.64
CA ALA A 316 14.27 -11.06 -20.82
C ALA A 316 13.40 -12.31 -20.56
N GLU A 317 13.59 -12.99 -19.42
CA GLU A 317 12.76 -14.15 -19.03
C GLU A 317 11.28 -13.76 -18.84
N ILE A 318 11.02 -12.63 -18.17
CA ILE A 318 9.66 -12.08 -18.02
C ILE A 318 9.00 -11.85 -19.39
N GLN A 319 9.72 -11.25 -20.34
CA GLN A 319 9.19 -10.98 -21.68
C GLN A 319 8.94 -12.26 -22.47
N GLU A 320 9.84 -13.24 -22.41
CA GLU A 320 9.70 -14.51 -23.11
C GLU A 320 8.42 -15.24 -22.67
N VAL A 321 8.16 -15.30 -21.36
CA VAL A 321 6.94 -15.90 -20.83
C VAL A 321 5.70 -15.05 -21.15
N MET A 322 5.73 -13.73 -20.92
CA MET A 322 4.61 -12.83 -21.20
C MET A 322 4.18 -12.87 -22.68
N GLU A 323 5.12 -12.76 -23.61
CA GLU A 323 4.85 -12.68 -25.06
C GLU A 323 4.63 -14.07 -25.70
N SER A 324 4.76 -15.16 -24.94
CA SER A 324 4.33 -16.50 -25.38
C SER A 324 2.81 -16.70 -25.34
N TYR A 325 2.07 -15.84 -24.63
CA TYR A 325 0.61 -15.94 -24.49
C TYR A 325 -0.15 -15.14 -25.56
N GLU A 326 -1.13 -15.79 -26.18
CA GLU A 326 -2.21 -15.14 -26.94
C GLU A 326 -3.56 -15.30 -26.23
N VAL A 327 -4.42 -14.28 -26.30
CA VAL A 327 -5.74 -14.25 -25.67
C VAL A 327 -6.81 -13.83 -26.67
N GLU A 328 -8.00 -14.44 -26.59
CA GLU A 328 -9.17 -13.99 -27.36
C GLU A 328 -10.13 -13.26 -26.42
N ILE A 329 -10.45 -12.00 -26.76
CA ILE A 329 -11.40 -11.18 -26.01
C ILE A 329 -12.40 -10.59 -27.01
N ASP A 330 -13.70 -10.80 -26.74
CA ASP A 330 -14.82 -10.32 -27.54
C ASP A 330 -14.69 -10.61 -29.06
N GLY A 331 -14.25 -11.84 -29.39
CA GLY A 331 -14.12 -12.33 -30.77
C GLY A 331 -12.86 -11.87 -31.51
N LYS A 332 -11.85 -11.36 -30.79
CA LYS A 332 -10.58 -10.90 -31.36
C LYS A 332 -9.38 -11.40 -30.57
N THR A 333 -8.42 -12.00 -31.28
CA THR A 333 -7.15 -12.46 -30.72
C THR A 333 -6.15 -11.31 -30.54
N TYR A 334 -5.39 -11.36 -29.46
CA TYR A 334 -4.30 -10.44 -29.12
C TYR A 334 -3.09 -11.24 -28.61
N PRO A 335 -1.86 -11.00 -29.10
CA PRO A 335 -0.67 -11.36 -28.34
C PRO A 335 -0.60 -10.46 -27.09
N VAL A 336 -0.31 -11.05 -25.93
CA VAL A 336 -0.04 -10.31 -24.70
C VAL A 336 1.34 -9.65 -24.83
N LYS A 337 1.49 -8.42 -24.33
CA LYS A 337 2.73 -7.64 -24.41
C LYS A 337 3.09 -7.08 -23.05
N SER A 338 4.36 -7.17 -22.68
CA SER A 338 4.89 -6.40 -21.55
C SER A 338 4.69 -4.90 -21.79
N ILE A 339 4.26 -4.15 -20.76
CA ILE A 339 4.26 -2.69 -20.80
C ILE A 339 5.69 -2.19 -20.60
N ARG A 340 6.41 -1.94 -21.70
CA ARG A 340 7.87 -1.75 -21.71
C ARG A 340 8.43 -0.50 -21.02
N ASN A 341 7.56 0.33 -20.43
CA ASN A 341 7.89 1.49 -19.62
C ASN A 341 7.19 1.47 -18.24
N LEU A 342 6.82 0.28 -17.77
CA LEU A 342 6.61 -0.04 -16.35
C LEU A 342 7.66 -1.07 -15.92
N ASN A 343 8.04 -1.05 -14.65
CA ASN A 343 9.20 -1.74 -14.13
C ASN A 343 9.00 -2.02 -12.63
N GLY A 344 9.30 -3.23 -12.16
CA GLY A 344 9.52 -3.44 -10.73
C GLY A 344 10.73 -2.64 -10.22
N HIS A 345 10.99 -2.65 -8.93
CA HIS A 345 12.00 -1.77 -8.33
C HIS A 345 12.59 -2.34 -7.03
N SER A 346 13.78 -1.88 -6.65
CA SER A 346 14.26 -2.08 -5.29
C SER A 346 13.45 -1.23 -4.30
N ILE A 347 13.30 -1.72 -3.07
CA ILE A 347 12.55 -1.09 -1.97
C ILE A 347 13.53 -0.82 -0.81
N ALA A 348 13.39 0.32 -0.14
CA ALA A 348 14.19 0.70 1.03
C ALA A 348 13.33 1.38 2.12
N PRO A 349 13.83 1.57 3.35
CA PRO A 349 13.05 2.15 4.45
C PRO A 349 12.42 3.49 4.09
N TYR A 350 11.07 3.54 4.08
CA TYR A 350 10.27 4.70 3.67
C TYR A 350 10.53 5.21 2.24
N ARG A 351 11.08 4.37 1.36
CA ARG A 351 11.40 4.70 -0.04
C ARG A 351 10.94 3.55 -0.94
N ILE A 352 9.77 3.73 -1.55
CA ILE A 352 9.14 2.74 -2.44
C ILE A 352 10.06 2.41 -3.63
N HIS A 353 10.52 3.44 -4.34
CA HIS A 353 11.51 3.33 -5.43
C HIS A 353 12.92 3.64 -4.91
N ALA A 354 13.69 2.61 -4.53
CA ALA A 354 15.02 2.76 -3.94
C ALA A 354 16.17 2.95 -4.96
N GLY A 355 15.87 2.90 -6.26
CA GLY A 355 16.75 3.41 -7.33
C GLY A 355 17.20 2.38 -8.37
N LYS A 356 17.12 1.07 -8.09
CA LYS A 356 17.27 0.02 -9.11
C LYS A 356 15.90 -0.32 -9.67
N THR A 357 15.81 -0.52 -10.98
CA THR A 357 14.57 -0.93 -11.67
C THR A 357 14.71 -2.32 -12.29
N VAL A 358 13.69 -3.15 -12.08
CA VAL A 358 13.57 -4.50 -12.64
C VAL A 358 12.81 -4.37 -13.98
N PRO A 359 13.48 -4.51 -15.14
CA PRO A 359 12.81 -4.43 -16.42
C PRO A 359 11.88 -5.63 -16.61
N ILE A 360 10.80 -5.44 -17.38
CA ILE A 360 9.88 -6.51 -17.83
C ILE A 360 9.99 -6.77 -19.34
N VAL A 361 11.09 -6.27 -19.93
CA VAL A 361 11.51 -6.44 -21.33
C VAL A 361 13.04 -6.59 -21.39
N LYS A 362 13.52 -7.28 -22.42
CA LYS A 362 14.98 -7.39 -22.70
C LYS A 362 15.59 -6.04 -23.05
N GLY A 363 16.88 -5.88 -22.74
CA GLY A 363 17.68 -4.69 -23.10
C GLY A 363 17.73 -3.58 -22.05
N GLY A 364 17.34 -3.86 -20.80
CA GLY A 364 17.61 -2.99 -19.65
C GLY A 364 19.08 -3.03 -19.18
N GLU A 365 19.35 -2.49 -18.00
CA GLU A 365 20.70 -2.42 -17.44
C GLU A 365 21.26 -3.77 -16.96
N ALA A 366 22.58 -3.91 -17.07
CA ALA A 366 23.39 -5.00 -16.50
C ALA A 366 23.65 -4.85 -14.98
N THR A 367 23.02 -3.86 -14.33
CA THR A 367 23.04 -3.65 -12.88
C THR A 367 22.53 -4.91 -12.17
N VAL A 368 23.19 -5.31 -11.07
CA VAL A 368 22.90 -6.57 -10.36
C VAL A 368 22.08 -6.38 -9.08
N MET A 369 21.36 -7.44 -8.72
CA MET A 369 20.71 -7.63 -7.42
C MET A 369 21.72 -8.07 -6.34
N GLU A 370 21.62 -7.50 -5.14
CA GLU A 370 22.59 -7.66 -4.04
C GLU A 370 21.99 -8.30 -2.77
N GLU A 371 22.85 -8.76 -1.86
CA GLU A 371 22.48 -9.42 -0.60
C GLU A 371 21.77 -8.46 0.36
N ASN A 372 20.63 -8.88 0.90
CA ASN A 372 19.70 -8.14 1.77
C ASN A 372 18.84 -7.06 1.09
N GLU A 373 18.91 -6.89 -0.23
CA GLU A 373 17.97 -6.00 -0.93
C GLU A 373 16.53 -6.55 -0.91
N PHE A 374 15.57 -5.63 -0.85
CA PHE A 374 14.14 -5.90 -1.07
C PHE A 374 13.76 -5.43 -2.48
N TYR A 375 12.86 -6.15 -3.14
CA TYR A 375 12.39 -5.81 -4.48
C TYR A 375 10.88 -6.03 -4.64
N ALA A 376 10.19 -5.05 -5.21
CA ALA A 376 8.94 -5.24 -5.93
C ALA A 376 9.25 -6.00 -7.23
N ILE A 377 8.73 -7.23 -7.36
CA ILE A 377 8.72 -7.96 -8.63
C ILE A 377 7.30 -7.93 -9.17
N GLU A 378 6.98 -6.89 -9.91
CA GLU A 378 5.73 -6.72 -10.65
C GLU A 378 5.92 -6.92 -12.15
N THR A 379 4.86 -7.35 -12.84
CA THR A 379 4.80 -7.34 -14.30
C THR A 379 3.43 -6.87 -14.79
N PHE A 380 3.41 -6.23 -15.96
CA PHE A 380 2.20 -5.72 -16.60
C PHE A 380 2.04 -6.26 -18.01
N GLY A 381 0.97 -7.00 -18.25
CA GLY A 381 0.56 -7.45 -19.58
C GLY A 381 -0.52 -6.54 -20.17
N SER A 382 -0.41 -6.22 -21.46
CA SER A 382 -1.35 -5.36 -22.19
C SER A 382 -1.75 -5.98 -23.54
N THR A 383 -3.02 -5.83 -23.91
CA THR A 383 -3.52 -6.09 -25.28
C THR A 383 -3.34 -4.89 -26.23
N GLY A 384 -2.85 -3.76 -25.72
CA GLY A 384 -2.68 -2.47 -26.41
C GLY A 384 -1.34 -2.32 -27.14
N ARG A 385 -0.64 -1.20 -26.90
CA ARG A 385 0.69 -0.92 -27.47
C ARG A 385 1.85 -1.47 -26.64
N GLY A 386 1.58 -1.92 -25.40
CA GLY A 386 2.61 -2.25 -24.43
C GLY A 386 3.39 -1.00 -24.02
N VAL A 387 2.70 0.15 -23.89
CA VAL A 387 3.26 1.45 -23.47
C VAL A 387 2.21 2.22 -22.69
N VAL A 388 2.56 2.71 -21.50
CA VAL A 388 1.73 3.66 -20.76
C VAL A 388 2.14 5.12 -21.03
N HIS A 389 1.17 6.01 -20.85
CA HIS A 389 1.33 7.47 -20.81
C HIS A 389 0.39 8.05 -19.75
N ASP A 390 0.77 9.20 -19.20
CA ASP A 390 0.00 9.97 -18.24
C ASP A 390 -1.39 10.33 -18.81
N ASP A 391 -2.46 10.03 -18.07
CA ASP A 391 -3.84 10.39 -18.41
C ASP A 391 -4.66 10.63 -17.11
N MET A 392 -5.91 11.07 -17.26
CA MET A 392 -6.87 11.31 -16.17
C MET A 392 -6.43 12.38 -15.16
N GLU A 393 -7.11 12.48 -14.00
CA GLU A 393 -6.71 13.40 -12.93
C GLU A 393 -5.69 12.71 -11.99
N VAL A 394 -4.56 13.38 -11.73
CA VAL A 394 -3.59 12.94 -10.71
C VAL A 394 -4.31 12.72 -9.37
N SER A 395 -4.04 11.61 -8.71
CA SER A 395 -4.47 11.36 -7.33
C SER A 395 -3.33 10.98 -6.39
N HIS A 396 -2.27 10.34 -6.90
CA HIS A 396 -1.07 9.97 -6.15
C HIS A 396 -0.03 11.09 -6.12
N TYR A 397 0.61 11.26 -4.97
CA TYR A 397 1.70 12.20 -4.73
C TYR A 397 2.70 11.56 -3.77
N MET A 398 3.99 11.90 -3.90
CA MET A 398 5.02 11.45 -2.97
C MET A 398 6.00 12.59 -2.71
N LYS A 399 6.53 12.71 -1.50
CA LYS A 399 7.64 13.64 -1.24
C LYS A 399 8.90 13.07 -1.90
N ASN A 400 9.60 13.88 -2.69
CA ASN A 400 10.89 13.47 -3.25
C ASN A 400 11.86 13.16 -2.10
N PHE A 401 12.36 11.91 -2.05
CA PHE A 401 13.19 11.41 -0.95
C PHE A 401 14.51 12.18 -0.82
N ASP A 402 15.11 12.55 -1.95
CA ASP A 402 16.42 13.22 -2.01
C ASP A 402 16.28 14.76 -1.97
N ALA A 403 15.07 15.30 -1.76
CA ALA A 403 14.82 16.73 -1.68
C ALA A 403 15.26 17.34 -0.34
N GLY A 404 16.30 18.18 -0.40
CA GLY A 404 16.75 19.02 0.72
C GLY A 404 15.76 20.14 1.10
N PHE A 405 16.19 21.04 1.99
CA PHE A 405 15.36 22.16 2.44
C PHE A 405 15.06 23.16 1.30
N VAL A 406 13.77 23.37 1.00
CA VAL A 406 13.30 24.34 0.01
C VAL A 406 12.55 25.50 0.69
N PRO A 407 12.97 26.77 0.51
CA PRO A 407 12.38 27.92 1.20
C PRO A 407 11.01 28.31 0.61
N LEU A 408 9.94 27.79 1.20
CA LEU A 408 8.56 28.12 0.84
C LEU A 408 8.14 29.52 1.32
N ARG A 409 7.64 30.36 0.41
CA ARG A 409 7.08 31.68 0.71
C ARG A 409 5.59 31.65 1.09
N ILE A 410 4.82 30.75 0.48
CA ILE A 410 3.37 30.64 0.68
C ILE A 410 3.08 29.88 1.98
N GLN A 411 2.26 30.47 2.86
CA GLN A 411 2.00 29.91 4.19
C GLN A 411 1.19 28.60 4.13
N SER A 412 0.26 28.46 3.18
CA SER A 412 -0.49 27.21 2.98
C SER A 412 0.41 26.07 2.48
N SER A 413 1.39 26.33 1.62
CA SER A 413 2.40 25.33 1.22
C SER A 413 3.28 24.87 2.39
N LYS A 414 3.69 25.79 3.29
CA LYS A 414 4.39 25.40 4.53
C LYS A 414 3.51 24.50 5.40
N SER A 415 2.26 24.89 5.60
CA SER A 415 1.30 24.12 6.41
C SER A 415 1.10 22.72 5.84
N LEU A 416 0.88 22.61 4.53
CA LEU A 416 0.68 21.33 3.84
C LEU A 416 1.95 20.47 3.87
N LEU A 417 3.13 21.05 3.67
CA LEU A 417 4.39 20.31 3.76
C LEU A 417 4.64 19.79 5.18
N ASN A 418 4.26 20.54 6.21
CA ASN A 418 4.31 20.06 7.60
C ASN A 418 3.36 18.88 7.81
N THR A 419 2.12 18.95 7.31
CA THR A 419 1.18 17.81 7.34
C THR A 419 1.75 16.59 6.62
N ILE A 420 2.35 16.76 5.43
CA ILE A 420 2.99 15.66 4.67
C ILE A 420 4.16 15.05 5.45
N ASN A 421 5.08 15.87 5.98
CA ASN A 421 6.21 15.41 6.78
C ASN A 421 5.77 14.64 8.03
N GLN A 422 4.68 15.05 8.68
CA GLN A 422 4.17 14.43 9.91
C GLN A 422 3.42 13.11 9.69
N ASN A 423 2.69 12.98 8.58
CA ASN A 423 1.76 11.86 8.36
C ASN A 423 2.28 10.82 7.34
N PHE A 424 3.13 11.23 6.39
CA PHE A 424 3.63 10.37 5.31
C PHE A 424 5.17 10.35 5.23
N GLY A 425 5.83 11.45 5.60
CA GLY A 425 7.29 11.56 5.52
C GLY A 425 7.76 11.55 4.07
N THR A 426 8.27 10.41 3.60
CA THR A 426 8.63 10.12 2.20
C THR A 426 7.78 9.01 1.56
N LEU A 427 6.80 8.45 2.28
CA LEU A 427 5.80 7.55 1.73
C LEU A 427 4.86 8.30 0.77
N ALA A 428 4.23 7.57 -0.14
CA ALA A 428 3.25 8.13 -1.07
C ALA A 428 1.89 8.32 -0.37
N PHE A 429 1.11 9.30 -0.85
CA PHE A 429 -0.19 9.66 -0.33
C PHE A 429 -1.13 10.10 -1.46
N CYS A 430 -2.43 10.22 -1.17
CA CYS A 430 -3.42 10.72 -2.14
C CYS A 430 -4.27 11.86 -1.58
N LYS A 431 -5.04 12.51 -2.46
CA LYS A 431 -5.98 13.59 -2.08
C LYS A 431 -6.95 13.16 -0.97
N ARG A 432 -7.57 11.96 -1.08
CA ARG A 432 -8.47 11.41 -0.05
C ARG A 432 -7.83 11.31 1.33
N TRP A 433 -6.51 11.09 1.42
CA TRP A 433 -5.81 11.03 2.71
C TRP A 433 -5.58 12.42 3.31
N LEU A 434 -5.32 13.44 2.48
CA LEU A 434 -5.34 14.84 2.92
C LEU A 434 -6.74 15.25 3.38
N ASP A 435 -7.80 14.84 2.66
CA ASP A 435 -9.19 15.09 3.02
C ASP A 435 -9.54 14.42 4.38
N ARG A 436 -9.12 13.17 4.62
CA ARG A 436 -9.24 12.46 5.92
C ARG A 436 -8.53 13.20 7.07
N LEU A 437 -7.41 13.87 6.78
CA LEU A 437 -6.67 14.73 7.73
C LEU A 437 -7.26 16.15 7.87
N GLY A 438 -8.49 16.36 7.41
CA GLY A 438 -9.20 17.64 7.50
C GLY A 438 -8.61 18.77 6.66
N GLN A 439 -7.68 18.47 5.74
CA GLN A 439 -7.12 19.48 4.86
C GLN A 439 -8.17 19.91 3.84
N THR A 440 -8.31 21.21 3.62
CA THR A 440 -9.24 21.77 2.63
C THR A 440 -8.55 22.85 1.80
N ARG A 441 -8.97 23.01 0.54
CA ARG A 441 -8.43 24.03 -0.40
C ARG A 441 -6.92 23.94 -0.63
N TYR A 442 -6.31 22.80 -0.33
CA TYR A 442 -4.86 22.56 -0.42
C TYR A 442 -4.33 22.44 -1.86
N GLN A 443 -5.19 22.38 -2.87
CA GLN A 443 -4.83 22.06 -4.26
C GLN A 443 -3.78 23.04 -4.84
N MET A 444 -3.89 24.34 -4.54
CA MET A 444 -2.87 25.33 -4.95
C MET A 444 -1.55 25.18 -4.18
N ALA A 445 -1.61 24.81 -2.90
CA ALA A 445 -0.43 24.54 -2.08
C ALA A 445 0.29 23.26 -2.54
N LEU A 446 -0.46 22.21 -2.87
CA LEU A 446 0.07 20.94 -3.40
C LEU A 446 0.75 21.16 -4.76
N LYS A 447 0.15 21.95 -5.65
CA LYS A 447 0.79 22.37 -6.90
C LYS A 447 2.08 23.17 -6.65
N ASP A 448 2.07 24.12 -5.70
CA ASP A 448 3.26 24.92 -5.35
C ASP A 448 4.40 24.09 -4.70
N LEU A 449 4.11 22.92 -4.13
CA LEU A 449 5.11 21.94 -3.71
C LEU A 449 5.65 21.11 -4.88
N CYS A 450 4.79 20.79 -5.86
CA CYS A 450 5.17 20.09 -7.10
C CYS A 450 6.03 20.96 -8.02
N ASP A 451 5.63 22.22 -8.22
CA ASP A 451 6.36 23.23 -9.01
C ASP A 451 7.77 23.53 -8.47
N LYS A 452 8.10 23.03 -7.27
CA LYS A 452 9.39 23.18 -6.59
C LYS A 452 10.15 21.87 -6.37
N GLY A 453 9.64 20.75 -6.87
CA GLY A 453 10.26 19.43 -6.73
C GLY A 453 10.36 18.89 -5.31
N VAL A 454 9.61 19.45 -4.35
CA VAL A 454 9.54 18.95 -2.96
C VAL A 454 8.61 17.75 -2.87
N VAL A 455 7.49 17.84 -3.59
CA VAL A 455 6.54 16.77 -3.84
C VAL A 455 6.58 16.48 -5.34
N GLU A 456 6.32 15.25 -5.71
CA GLU A 456 6.18 14.80 -7.09
C GLU A 456 4.76 14.24 -7.28
N ALA A 457 4.23 14.43 -8.49
CA ALA A 457 2.88 14.03 -8.87
C ALA A 457 2.95 12.75 -9.70
N TYR A 458 2.20 11.72 -9.29
CA TYR A 458 2.18 10.41 -9.94
C TYR A 458 0.81 10.26 -10.65
N PRO A 459 0.71 10.61 -11.95
CA PRO A 459 -0.54 10.47 -12.70
C PRO A 459 -0.88 8.99 -12.95
N PRO A 460 -2.18 8.66 -13.13
CA PRO A 460 -2.62 7.40 -13.72
C PRO A 460 -1.90 7.08 -15.03
N LEU A 461 -1.43 5.84 -15.17
CA LEU A 461 -0.61 5.39 -16.28
C LEU A 461 -1.41 4.47 -17.22
N CYS A 462 -1.77 4.99 -18.39
CA CYS A 462 -2.71 4.36 -19.33
C CYS A 462 -2.04 3.88 -20.62
N ASP A 463 -2.35 2.67 -21.11
CA ASP A 463 -2.16 2.30 -22.53
C ASP A 463 -3.39 2.79 -23.34
N ILE A 464 -3.52 2.44 -24.62
CA ILE A 464 -4.57 2.95 -25.49
C ILE A 464 -5.98 2.59 -25.02
N LYS A 465 -6.87 3.59 -25.02
CA LYS A 465 -8.29 3.41 -24.68
C LYS A 465 -8.93 2.28 -25.48
N GLY A 466 -9.51 1.33 -24.76
CA GLY A 466 -10.13 0.12 -25.34
C GLY A 466 -9.24 -1.12 -25.37
N CYS A 467 -8.00 -1.06 -24.86
CA CYS A 467 -7.25 -2.26 -24.48
C CYS A 467 -7.50 -2.64 -23.01
N TYR A 468 -6.93 -3.78 -22.62
CA TYR A 468 -6.98 -4.34 -21.28
C TYR A 468 -5.56 -4.56 -20.77
N THR A 469 -5.32 -4.21 -19.51
CA THR A 469 -4.05 -4.41 -18.80
C THR A 469 -4.27 -5.16 -17.50
N ALA A 470 -3.36 -6.07 -17.16
CA ALA A 470 -3.32 -6.84 -15.93
C ALA A 470 -1.94 -6.69 -15.25
N GLN A 471 -1.90 -6.79 -13.92
CA GLN A 471 -0.72 -6.74 -13.05
C GLN A 471 -0.76 -7.91 -12.05
N PHE A 472 0.40 -8.45 -11.72
CA PHE A 472 0.64 -9.28 -10.53
C PHE A 472 2.01 -8.94 -9.96
N GLU A 473 2.14 -9.03 -8.64
CA GLU A 473 3.36 -8.65 -7.95
C GLU A 473 3.58 -9.38 -6.63
N HIS A 474 4.84 -9.62 -6.29
CA HIS A 474 5.24 -9.77 -4.89
C HIS A 474 6.50 -8.98 -4.54
N THR A 475 6.52 -8.39 -3.34
CA THR A 475 7.78 -8.12 -2.64
C THR A 475 8.55 -9.42 -2.39
N ILE A 476 9.83 -9.41 -2.74
CA ILE A 476 10.82 -10.41 -2.32
C ILE A 476 11.92 -9.76 -1.48
N VAL A 477 12.61 -10.55 -0.66
CA VAL A 477 13.86 -10.15 0.01
C VAL A 477 14.96 -11.17 -0.25
N LEU A 478 16.14 -10.67 -0.62
CA LEU A 478 17.31 -11.46 -1.00
C LEU A 478 18.17 -11.78 0.22
N ARG A 479 17.64 -12.60 1.14
CA ARG A 479 18.31 -12.97 2.41
C ARG A 479 19.63 -13.73 2.16
N PRO A 480 20.59 -13.69 3.09
CA PRO A 480 21.90 -14.32 2.90
C PRO A 480 21.84 -15.83 2.63
N THR A 481 20.81 -16.53 3.12
CA THR A 481 20.58 -17.99 3.01
C THR A 481 19.67 -18.39 1.84
N CYS A 482 18.67 -17.56 1.51
CA CYS A 482 17.58 -17.88 0.58
C CYS A 482 16.95 -16.61 -0.01
N LYS A 483 16.13 -16.75 -1.04
CA LYS A 483 15.18 -15.73 -1.49
C LYS A 483 13.85 -15.95 -0.79
N GLU A 484 13.29 -14.96 -0.09
CA GLU A 484 11.96 -15.08 0.52
C GLU A 484 10.94 -14.23 -0.23
N VAL A 485 9.92 -14.87 -0.81
CA VAL A 485 8.76 -14.18 -1.39
C VAL A 485 7.82 -13.82 -0.25
N ILE A 486 8.13 -12.71 0.41
CA ILE A 486 7.61 -12.36 1.74
C ILE A 486 6.10 -12.07 1.73
N SER A 487 5.55 -11.54 0.63
CA SER A 487 4.12 -11.28 0.43
C SER A 487 3.34 -12.44 -0.24
N LYS A 488 3.98 -13.61 -0.45
CA LYS A 488 3.29 -14.82 -0.95
C LYS A 488 2.17 -15.24 0.01
N GLY A 489 1.10 -15.83 -0.53
CA GLY A 489 0.01 -16.43 0.24
C GLY A 489 -0.60 -17.62 -0.51
N ASP A 490 -1.71 -18.14 0.02
CA ASP A 490 -2.44 -19.27 -0.60
C ASP A 490 -3.23 -18.85 -1.88
N ASP A 491 -3.27 -17.56 -2.21
CA ASP A 491 -4.18 -16.95 -3.19
C ASP A 491 -3.54 -16.57 -4.53
N TYR A 492 -2.27 -16.15 -4.57
CA TYR A 492 -1.50 -15.97 -5.81
C TYR A 492 0.01 -16.09 -5.61
#